data_AF-A0A3D3UWA4-F1
#
_entry.id   AF-A0A3D3UWA4-F1
#
_cell.length_a   1.000
_cell.length_b   1.000
_cell.length_c   1.000
_cell.angle_alpha   90.00
_cell.angle_beta   90.00
_cell.angle_gamma   90.00
#
_symmetry.space_group_name_H-M   'P 1'
#
loop_
_entity.id
_entity.type
_entity.pdbx_description
1 polymer ?
#
loop_
_entity_poly.entity_id
_entity_poly.type
_entity_poly.pdbx_seq_one_letter_code
_entity_poly.pdbx_strand_id
1 'polypeptide(L)'
;EVRPVRGVGRREIGHGALAEKALEAVRPPDDEFAYTVRIVSDITESNGSSSMASVCGGTLALMDAGVPITKPVAGISIGLISDENGRHELLTDIAGEEDHFGEMDFKVAGSVDGITAIQLDIKAEGLAHDIMIEALKRAKAARIKILETMAQAIDKPR
;
A
#
# COMPACT_ATOMS: atom_id res chain seq x y z
N GLU A 1 5.80 17.09 10.34
CA GLU A 1 5.98 17.46 11.77
C GLU A 1 7.43 17.18 12.17
N VAL A 2 8.19 18.15 12.68
CA VAL A 2 9.58 17.93 13.10
C VAL A 2 9.59 17.51 14.56
N ARG A 3 9.92 16.23 14.83
CA ARG A 3 10.06 15.67 16.18
C ARG A 3 11.53 15.33 16.46
N PRO A 4 12.00 15.38 17.72
CA PRO A 4 13.34 14.90 18.06
C PRO A 4 13.52 13.45 17.60
N VAL A 5 14.68 13.12 17.05
CA VAL A 5 15.00 11.73 16.66
C VAL A 5 14.97 10.86 17.92
N ARG A 6 13.89 10.10 18.07
CA ARG A 6 13.68 9.07 19.09
C ARG A 6 13.59 7.73 18.38
N GLY A 7 13.61 6.63 19.12
CA GLY A 7 13.39 5.30 18.53
C GLY A 7 12.08 5.23 17.74
N VAL A 8 11.96 4.20 16.90
CA VAL A 8 10.82 3.99 15.98
C VAL A 8 9.48 4.10 16.69
N GLY A 9 8.60 4.96 16.15
CA GLY A 9 7.26 5.17 16.65
C GLY A 9 6.33 4.00 16.32
N ARG A 10 5.23 3.87 17.08
CA ARG A 10 4.23 2.81 16.85
C ARG A 10 3.66 2.81 15.43
N ARG A 11 3.44 4.00 14.85
CA ARG A 11 2.92 4.15 13.48
C ARG A 11 3.93 3.65 12.44
N GLU A 12 5.21 3.93 12.64
CA GLU A 12 6.28 3.46 11.76
C GLU A 12 6.39 1.94 11.80
N ILE A 13 6.29 1.34 12.99
CA ILE A 13 6.23 -0.12 13.15
C ILE A 13 5.01 -0.70 12.42
N GLY A 14 3.83 -0.10 12.59
CA GLY A 14 2.60 -0.57 11.94
C GLY A 14 2.64 -0.44 10.42
N HIS A 15 3.16 0.67 9.89
CA HIS A 15 3.35 0.86 8.45
C HIS A 15 4.37 -0.13 7.89
N GLY A 16 5.49 -0.34 8.58
CA GLY A 16 6.50 -1.32 8.22
C GLY A 16 5.94 -2.73 8.17
N ALA A 17 5.19 -3.15 9.19
CA ALA A 17 4.55 -4.47 9.23
C ALA A 17 3.52 -4.67 8.12
N LEU A 18 2.76 -3.63 7.75
CA LEU A 18 1.82 -3.70 6.62
C LEU A 18 2.56 -3.89 5.29
N ALA A 19 3.62 -3.13 5.06
CA ALA A 19 4.42 -3.23 3.84
C ALA A 19 5.16 -4.58 3.75
N GLU A 20 5.75 -5.03 4.86
CA GLU A 20 6.37 -6.34 5.01
C GLU A 20 5.38 -7.45 4.67
N LYS A 21 4.18 -7.44 5.26
CA LYS A 21 3.14 -8.45 4.98
C LYS A 21 2.73 -8.48 3.50
N ALA A 22 2.72 -7.34 2.84
CA ALA A 22 2.39 -7.25 1.41
C ALA A 22 3.48 -7.88 0.52
N LEU A 23 4.76 -7.70 0.88
CA LEU A 23 5.91 -8.19 0.12
C LEU A 23 6.25 -9.65 0.44
N GLU A 24 6.02 -10.10 1.68
CA GLU A 24 6.25 -11.48 2.12
C GLU A 24 5.46 -12.48 1.26
N ALA A 25 4.28 -12.09 0.79
CA ALA A 25 3.44 -12.92 -0.07
C ALA A 25 4.05 -13.24 -1.45
N VAL A 26 5.07 -12.50 -1.89
CA VAL A 26 5.78 -12.73 -3.16
C VAL A 26 7.26 -13.09 -2.97
N ARG A 27 7.69 -13.27 -1.71
CA ARG A 27 9.05 -13.67 -1.36
C ARG A 27 9.35 -15.07 -1.92
N PRO A 28 10.54 -15.28 -2.51
CA PRO A 28 10.97 -16.62 -2.92
C PRO A 28 11.18 -17.54 -1.70
N PRO A 29 11.00 -18.86 -1.86
CA PRO A 29 11.29 -19.81 -0.79
C PRO A 29 12.80 -19.86 -0.49
N ASP A 30 13.14 -20.30 0.73
CA ASP A 30 14.52 -20.26 1.26
C ASP A 30 15.51 -21.12 0.47
N ASP A 31 15.03 -22.18 -0.18
CA ASP A 31 15.83 -23.06 -1.03
C ASP A 31 16.13 -22.46 -2.41
N GLU A 32 15.29 -21.55 -2.91
CA GLU A 32 15.53 -20.80 -4.15
C GLU A 32 16.35 -19.52 -3.92
N PHE A 33 16.24 -18.90 -2.74
CA PHE A 33 16.94 -17.67 -2.42
C PHE A 33 17.41 -17.64 -0.95
N ALA A 34 18.57 -18.26 -0.69
CA ALA A 34 19.14 -18.45 0.64
C ALA A 34 19.82 -17.19 1.24
N TYR A 35 19.19 -16.02 1.10
CA TYR A 35 19.66 -14.75 1.66
C TYR A 35 18.65 -14.17 2.64
N THR A 36 19.15 -13.65 3.75
CA THR A 36 18.35 -12.76 4.60
C THR A 36 18.22 -11.41 3.93
N VAL A 37 16.98 -10.99 3.67
CA VAL A 37 16.69 -9.70 3.04
C VAL A 37 16.24 -8.70 4.11
N ARG A 38 16.80 -7.49 4.05
CA ARG A 38 16.37 -6.36 4.86
C ARG A 38 16.03 -5.19 3.95
N ILE A 39 14.76 -4.78 3.96
CA ILE A 39 14.31 -3.58 3.27
C ILE A 39 14.21 -2.44 4.28
N VAL A 40 14.70 -1.27 3.90
CA VAL A 40 14.54 -0.02 4.65
C VAL A 40 13.82 0.96 3.74
N SER A 41 12.71 1.52 4.21
CA SER A 41 11.95 2.53 3.48
C SER A 41 12.02 3.84 4.25
N ASP A 42 12.89 4.73 3.79
CA ASP A 42 13.02 6.08 4.34
C ASP A 42 12.05 7.02 3.62
N ILE A 43 11.06 7.52 4.37
CA ILE A 43 10.05 8.44 3.83
C ILE A 43 10.65 9.85 3.79
N THR A 44 11.07 10.29 2.60
CA THR A 44 11.66 11.62 2.39
C THR A 44 10.60 12.71 2.29
N GLU A 45 9.41 12.37 1.81
CA GLU A 45 8.25 13.27 1.69
C GLU A 45 6.97 12.49 2.02
N SER A 46 5.98 13.15 2.63
CA SER A 46 4.71 12.53 2.98
C SER A 46 3.56 13.52 2.90
N ASN A 47 2.66 13.28 1.94
CA ASN A 47 1.36 13.95 1.83
C ASN A 47 0.24 12.96 1.43
N GLY A 48 0.48 11.69 1.64
CA GLY A 48 -0.34 10.58 1.18
C GLY A 48 0.31 9.28 1.63
N SER A 49 -0.42 8.17 1.52
CA SER A 49 -0.12 6.87 2.14
C SER A 49 1.33 6.38 1.95
N SER A 50 2.20 6.73 2.91
CA SER A 50 3.63 6.39 2.83
C SER A 50 3.88 4.89 2.96
N SER A 51 2.98 4.14 3.62
CA SER A 51 3.04 2.68 3.68
C SER A 51 2.82 2.03 2.32
N MET A 52 1.94 2.57 1.47
CA MET A 52 1.74 2.06 0.11
C MET A 52 2.91 2.43 -0.79
N ALA A 53 3.51 3.61 -0.61
CA ALA A 53 4.78 3.95 -1.25
C ALA A 53 5.91 2.98 -0.84
N SER A 54 5.99 2.58 0.43
CA SER A 54 6.96 1.57 0.90
C SER A 54 6.77 0.21 0.24
N VAL A 55 5.53 -0.20 -0.08
CA VAL A 55 5.27 -1.43 -0.84
C VAL A 55 5.83 -1.31 -2.26
N CYS A 56 5.51 -0.24 -2.97
CA CYS A 56 5.98 -0.03 -4.34
C CYS A 56 7.51 0.08 -4.39
N GLY A 57 8.10 0.90 -3.53
CA GLY A 57 9.55 1.07 -3.43
C GLY A 57 10.27 -0.21 -2.99
N GLY A 58 9.68 -0.97 -2.06
CA GLY A 58 10.19 -2.26 -1.62
C GLY A 58 10.20 -3.29 -2.74
N THR A 59 9.13 -3.38 -3.54
CA THR A 59 9.10 -4.22 -4.75
C THR A 59 10.22 -3.86 -5.71
N LEU A 60 10.36 -2.57 -6.04
CA LEU A 60 11.41 -2.11 -6.97
C LEU A 60 12.81 -2.41 -6.42
N ALA A 61 13.04 -2.17 -5.12
CA ALA A 61 14.33 -2.43 -4.47
C ALA A 61 14.67 -3.93 -4.44
N LEU A 62 13.69 -4.80 -4.18
CA LEU A 62 13.87 -6.25 -4.26
C LEU A 62 14.30 -6.69 -5.66
N MET A 63 13.60 -6.21 -6.69
CA MET A 63 13.91 -6.54 -8.09
C MET A 63 15.27 -6.00 -8.51
N ASP A 64 15.60 -4.75 -8.15
CA ASP A 64 16.88 -4.13 -8.47
C ASP A 64 18.06 -4.82 -7.76
N ALA A 65 17.84 -5.35 -6.55
CA ALA A 65 18.81 -6.16 -5.81
C ALA A 65 18.93 -7.61 -6.33
N GLY A 66 18.17 -8.00 -7.36
CA GLY A 66 18.20 -9.35 -7.93
C GLY A 66 17.43 -10.40 -7.13
N VAL A 67 16.55 -9.99 -6.22
CA VAL A 67 15.69 -10.93 -5.49
C VAL A 67 14.62 -11.48 -6.44
N PRO A 68 14.53 -12.81 -6.63
CA PRO A 68 13.61 -13.43 -7.57
C PRO A 68 12.19 -13.49 -7.00
N ILE A 69 11.56 -12.34 -6.75
CA ILE A 69 10.16 -12.28 -6.31
C ILE A 69 9.25 -12.89 -7.37
N THR A 70 8.20 -13.59 -6.92
CA THR A 70 7.30 -14.31 -7.84
C THR A 70 6.55 -13.34 -8.76
N LYS A 71 6.08 -12.20 -8.22
CA LYS A 71 5.40 -11.13 -8.96
C LYS A 71 5.61 -9.77 -8.28
N PRO A 72 5.60 -8.65 -9.04
CA PRO A 72 5.63 -7.31 -8.45
C PRO A 72 4.34 -7.01 -7.69
N VAL A 73 4.47 -6.26 -6.59
CA VAL A 73 3.37 -5.82 -5.72
C VAL A 73 3.35 -4.30 -5.66
N ALA A 74 2.15 -3.71 -5.79
CA ALA A 74 1.92 -2.28 -5.59
C ALA A 74 0.85 -2.05 -4.51
N GLY A 75 0.90 -0.89 -3.87
CA GLY A 75 -0.07 -0.44 -2.89
C GLY A 75 -0.86 0.78 -3.37
N ILE A 76 -2.08 0.94 -2.86
CA ILE A 76 -2.91 2.14 -3.06
C ILE A 76 -3.80 2.39 -1.84
N SER A 77 -4.12 3.65 -1.57
CA SER A 77 -5.13 4.05 -0.58
C SER A 77 -6.39 4.59 -1.25
N ILE A 78 -7.55 4.16 -0.74
CA ILE A 78 -8.88 4.62 -1.15
C ILE A 78 -9.56 5.28 0.04
N GLY A 79 -10.14 6.46 -0.18
CA GLY A 79 -10.93 7.17 0.82
C GLY A 79 -12.43 7.07 0.58
N LEU A 80 -13.23 7.39 1.59
CA LEU A 80 -14.66 7.64 1.48
C LEU A 80 -14.99 8.99 2.09
N ILE A 81 -15.79 9.79 1.38
CA ILE A 81 -16.45 10.98 1.94
C ILE A 81 -17.95 10.81 1.74
N SER A 82 -18.74 11.10 2.77
CA SER A 82 -20.18 11.14 2.69
C SER A 82 -20.72 12.51 3.13
N ASP A 83 -21.94 12.84 2.69
CA ASP A 83 -22.68 14.01 3.15
C ASP A 83 -23.86 13.64 4.06
N GLU A 84 -24.44 14.64 4.72
CA GLU A 84 -25.60 14.47 5.63
C GLU A 84 -26.85 13.93 4.92
N ASN A 85 -26.90 13.99 3.59
CA ASN A 85 -28.01 13.49 2.78
C ASN A 85 -27.81 12.03 2.34
N GLY A 86 -26.73 11.38 2.79
CA GLY A 86 -26.40 9.99 2.47
C GLY A 86 -25.76 9.78 1.09
N ARG A 87 -25.31 10.85 0.41
CA ARG A 87 -24.47 10.73 -0.78
C ARG A 87 -23.04 10.42 -0.36
N HIS A 88 -22.33 9.62 -1.14
CA HIS A 88 -20.94 9.30 -0.89
C HIS A 88 -20.10 9.36 -2.18
N GLU A 89 -18.79 9.56 -2.02
CA GLU A 89 -17.80 9.47 -3.09
C GLU A 89 -16.55 8.74 -2.60
N LEU A 90 -16.01 7.87 -3.45
CA LEU A 90 -14.74 7.20 -3.21
C LEU A 90 -13.58 7.98 -3.82
N LEU A 91 -12.56 8.24 -3.02
CA LEU A 91 -11.36 8.96 -3.45
C LEU A 91 -10.24 7.96 -3.73
N THR A 92 -9.50 8.18 -4.80
CA THR A 92 -8.37 7.31 -5.20
C THR A 92 -7.07 8.04 -4.93
N ASP A 93 -6.13 7.37 -4.26
CA ASP A 93 -4.83 7.92 -3.87
C ASP A 93 -4.96 9.15 -2.96
N ILE A 94 -5.62 8.94 -1.81
CA ILE A 94 -5.95 10.04 -0.91
C ILE A 94 -4.72 10.78 -0.39
N ALA A 95 -4.84 12.10 -0.39
CA ALA A 95 -3.92 13.00 0.30
C ALA A 95 -4.15 12.96 1.83
N GLY A 96 -3.19 13.50 2.59
CA GLY A 96 -3.29 13.54 4.05
C GLY A 96 -4.52 14.30 4.57
N GLU A 97 -4.97 15.34 3.87
CA GLU A 97 -6.19 16.07 4.23
C GLU A 97 -7.45 15.23 3.96
N GLU A 98 -7.49 14.48 2.86
CA GLU A 98 -8.61 13.61 2.50
C GLU A 98 -8.72 12.42 3.45
N ASP A 99 -7.60 11.87 3.94
CA ASP A 99 -7.59 10.90 5.06
C ASP A 99 -8.14 11.55 6.34
N HIS A 100 -7.69 12.76 6.68
CA HIS A 100 -8.11 13.43 7.91
C HIS A 100 -9.63 13.66 7.97
N PHE A 101 -10.20 14.21 6.88
CA PHE A 101 -11.62 14.56 6.79
C PHE A 101 -12.51 13.42 6.28
N GLY A 102 -11.93 12.37 5.70
CA GLY A 102 -12.66 11.21 5.21
C GLY A 102 -13.14 10.27 6.32
N GLU A 103 -14.14 9.48 5.97
CA GLU A 103 -14.80 8.48 6.84
C GLU A 103 -14.15 7.10 6.77
N MET A 104 -13.31 6.87 5.76
CA MET A 104 -12.63 5.60 5.53
C MET A 104 -11.22 5.85 4.97
N ASP A 105 -10.22 5.15 5.50
CA ASP A 105 -8.91 4.95 4.87
C ASP A 105 -8.73 3.46 4.59
N PHE A 106 -8.82 3.11 3.30
CA PHE A 106 -8.75 1.74 2.83
C PHE A 106 -7.49 1.51 2.00
N LYS A 107 -6.50 0.88 2.62
CA LYS A 107 -5.22 0.54 1.98
C LYS A 107 -5.27 -0.87 1.42
N VAL A 108 -4.90 -1.01 0.15
CA VAL A 108 -4.89 -2.30 -0.55
C VAL A 108 -3.56 -2.46 -1.28
N ALA A 109 -2.84 -3.53 -0.96
CA ALA A 109 -1.64 -3.95 -1.67
C ALA A 109 -1.86 -5.28 -2.40
N GLY A 110 -1.16 -5.48 -3.50
CA GLY A 110 -1.25 -6.74 -4.26
C GLY A 110 -0.55 -6.73 -5.60
N SER A 111 -0.55 -7.91 -6.23
CA SER A 111 -0.06 -8.14 -7.57
C SER A 111 -1.19 -8.02 -8.60
N VAL A 112 -0.90 -8.35 -9.86
CA VAL A 112 -1.91 -8.45 -10.93
C VAL A 112 -2.94 -9.56 -10.67
N ASP A 113 -2.57 -10.61 -9.93
CA ASP A 113 -3.45 -11.75 -9.70
C ASP A 113 -4.39 -11.54 -8.51
N GLY A 114 -3.97 -10.76 -7.53
CA GLY A 114 -4.61 -10.81 -6.22
C GLY A 114 -4.12 -9.77 -5.23
N ILE A 115 -4.77 -9.75 -4.08
CA ILE A 115 -4.46 -8.89 -2.95
C ILE A 115 -3.48 -9.62 -2.04
N THR A 116 -2.42 -8.96 -1.60
CA THR A 116 -1.46 -9.50 -0.63
C THR A 116 -1.65 -8.93 0.77
N ALA A 117 -2.12 -7.68 0.88
CA ALA A 117 -2.47 -7.08 2.16
C ALA A 117 -3.62 -6.08 2.04
N ILE A 118 -4.42 -5.99 3.11
CA ILE A 118 -5.47 -5.00 3.30
C ILE A 118 -5.30 -4.39 4.69
N GLN A 119 -5.50 -3.07 4.78
CA GLN A 119 -5.78 -2.36 6.01
C GLN A 119 -7.00 -1.48 5.79
N LEU A 120 -7.97 -1.53 6.69
CA LEU A 120 -9.19 -0.75 6.63
C LEU A 120 -9.37 -0.06 7.97
N ASP A 121 -9.36 1.26 7.96
CA ASP A 121 -9.75 2.10 9.10
C ASP A 121 -11.05 2.82 8.72
N ILE A 122 -12.08 2.68 9.55
CA ILE A 122 -13.40 3.28 9.34
C ILE A 122 -13.71 4.14 10.55
N LYS A 123 -14.05 5.41 10.30
CA LYS A 123 -14.51 6.37 11.30
C LYS A 123 -16.04 6.44 11.39
N ALA A 124 -16.75 5.97 10.37
CA ALA A 124 -18.21 5.87 10.35
C ALA A 124 -18.73 4.69 11.21
N GLU A 125 -20.02 4.71 11.57
CA GLU A 125 -20.66 3.62 12.33
C GLU A 125 -20.73 2.29 11.54
N GLY A 126 -20.60 2.35 10.21
CA GLY A 126 -20.56 1.17 9.35
C GLY A 126 -20.25 1.51 7.90
N LEU A 127 -19.94 0.48 7.11
CA LEU A 127 -19.69 0.59 5.67
C LEU A 127 -20.63 -0.37 4.94
N ALA A 128 -21.44 0.16 4.03
CA ALA A 128 -22.33 -0.66 3.22
C ALA A 128 -21.52 -1.59 2.30
N HIS A 129 -22.01 -2.82 2.12
CA HIS A 129 -21.28 -3.88 1.42
C HIS A 129 -21.02 -3.54 -0.07
N ASP A 130 -21.94 -2.84 -0.70
CA ASP A 130 -21.81 -2.31 -2.06
C ASP A 130 -20.66 -1.29 -2.18
N ILE A 131 -20.54 -0.36 -1.21
CA ILE A 131 -19.43 0.60 -1.16
C ILE A 131 -18.09 -0.13 -1.02
N MET A 132 -18.02 -1.18 -0.20
CA MET A 132 -16.81 -1.99 -0.06
C MET A 132 -16.41 -2.70 -1.36
N ILE A 133 -17.39 -3.25 -2.10
CA ILE A 133 -17.15 -3.86 -3.42
C ILE A 133 -16.63 -2.81 -4.40
N GLU A 134 -17.22 -1.62 -4.42
CA GLU A 134 -16.80 -0.53 -5.29
C GLU A 134 -15.37 -0.07 -4.96
N ALA A 135 -15.07 0.12 -3.68
CA ALA A 135 -13.73 0.49 -3.20
C ALA A 135 -12.68 -0.54 -3.62
N LEU A 136 -12.97 -1.84 -3.51
CA LEU A 136 -12.08 -2.92 -3.97
C LEU A 136 -11.85 -2.89 -5.49
N LYS A 137 -12.89 -2.62 -6.29
CA LYS A 137 -12.77 -2.49 -7.75
C LYS A 137 -11.92 -1.28 -8.13
N ARG A 138 -12.14 -0.15 -7.47
CA ARG A 138 -11.40 1.11 -7.68
C ARG A 138 -9.94 0.95 -7.29
N ALA A 139 -9.67 0.34 -6.12
CA ALA A 139 -8.33 -0.03 -5.68
C ALA A 139 -7.62 -0.93 -6.68
N LYS A 140 -8.30 -1.98 -7.20
CA LYS A 140 -7.72 -2.86 -8.21
C LYS A 140 -7.31 -2.08 -9.47
N ALA A 141 -8.20 -1.26 -10.01
CA ALA A 141 -7.91 -0.48 -11.22
C ALA A 141 -6.71 0.46 -11.02
N ALA A 142 -6.66 1.19 -9.91
CA ALA A 142 -5.55 2.08 -9.58
C ALA A 142 -4.23 1.32 -9.36
N ARG A 143 -4.28 0.19 -8.64
CA ARG A 143 -3.10 -0.65 -8.38
C ARG A 143 -2.49 -1.21 -9.66
N ILE A 144 -3.31 -1.63 -10.62
CA ILE A 144 -2.82 -2.11 -11.93
C ILE A 144 -2.09 -0.99 -12.68
N LYS A 145 -2.63 0.23 -12.68
CA LYS A 145 -1.96 1.39 -13.29
C LYS A 145 -0.61 1.70 -12.64
N ILE A 146 -0.49 1.54 -11.32
CA ILE A 146 0.79 1.70 -10.61
C ILE A 146 1.77 0.60 -11.01
N LEU A 147 1.33 -0.67 -11.07
CA LEU A 147 2.16 -1.79 -11.52
C LEU A 147 2.66 -1.59 -12.95
N GLU A 148 1.80 -1.13 -13.86
CA GLU A 148 2.18 -0.80 -15.24
C GLU A 148 3.22 0.32 -15.30
N THR A 149 3.14 1.30 -14.40
CA THR A 149 4.12 2.39 -14.29
C THR A 149 5.44 1.88 -13.72
N MET A 150 5.40 1.05 -12.68
CA MET A 150 6.59 0.41 -12.10
C MET A 150 7.33 -0.46 -13.11
N ALA A 151 6.60 -1.22 -13.93
CA ALA A 151 7.17 -2.08 -14.96
C ALA A 151 7.95 -1.32 -16.03
N GLN A 152 7.67 -0.02 -16.24
CA GLN A 152 8.46 0.83 -17.13
C GLN A 152 9.85 1.15 -16.56
N ALA A 153 10.03 1.08 -15.24
CA ALA A 153 11.32 1.28 -14.58
C ALA A 153 12.12 -0.03 -14.48
N ILE A 154 11.47 -1.12 -14.07
CA ILE A 154 12.04 -2.47 -14.00
C ILE A 154 10.92 -3.50 -14.16
N ASP A 155 11.02 -4.36 -15.17
CA ASP A 155 9.97 -5.34 -15.52
C ASP A 155 10.21 -6.71 -14.89
N LYS A 156 11.46 -7.04 -14.55
CA LYS A 156 11.88 -8.28 -13.88
C LYS A 156 13.09 -8.07 -12.97
N PRO A 157 13.30 -8.93 -11.96
CA PRO A 157 14.53 -8.94 -11.18
C PRO A 157 15.80 -8.99 -12.06
N ARG A 158 16.88 -8.34 -11.62
CA ARG A 158 18.17 -8.29 -12.32
C ARG A 158 18.88 -9.63 -12.42
#